data_AF-A0A968A900-F1
#
_entry.id   AF-A0A968A900-F1
#
_cell.length_a   1.000
_cell.length_b   1.000
_cell.length_c   1.000
_cell.angle_alpha   90.00
_cell.angle_beta   90.00
_cell.angle_gamma   90.00
#
_symmetry.space_group_name_H-M   'P 1'
#
loop_
_entity.id
_entity.type
_entity.pdbx_description
1 polymer ?
#
loop_
_entity_poly.entity_id
_entity_poly.type
_entity_poly.pdbx_seq_one_letter_code
_entity_poly.pdbx_strand_id
1 'polypeptide(L)'
;SDEDRWARVKELVETKGLDPIEVYQVGDIYFVLDGNHRVSIARQLGAKTIQAYVKEFQSKVEVKSDDEILDVVLRLERKDLMEETKLDQLRPDVDFKVTLCGRYKEIKEHIACHRYYMGLEKDREIPMEEAAASWVDNYYLPGVEAIRKQNVLGDFPDRTETDLYLWLKKHQWELEHALERDVPDLDAAQDLKQQFGKRLLRKIKKLWSRLVGG
;
A
#
# COMPACT_ATOMS: atom_id res chain seq x y z
N SER A 1 46.84 -16.37 -20.05
CA SER A 1 45.50 -16.96 -20.21
C SER A 1 44.55 -16.30 -19.21
N ASP A 2 43.23 -16.32 -19.45
CA ASP A 2 42.27 -15.95 -18.39
C ASP A 2 42.49 -16.80 -17.13
N GLU A 3 42.94 -18.04 -17.28
CA GLU A 3 43.31 -18.95 -16.18
C GLU A 3 44.42 -18.41 -15.27
N ASP A 4 45.46 -17.78 -15.82
CA ASP A 4 46.58 -17.24 -15.02
C ASP A 4 46.12 -16.02 -14.20
N ARG A 5 45.19 -15.25 -14.75
CA ARG A 5 44.56 -14.11 -14.07
C ARG A 5 43.66 -14.60 -12.94
N TRP A 6 42.89 -15.67 -13.17
CA TRP A 6 42.07 -16.33 -12.16
C TRP A 6 42.89 -16.94 -11.02
N ALA A 7 44.00 -17.61 -11.33
CA ALA A 7 44.89 -18.20 -10.33
C ALA A 7 45.50 -17.13 -9.40
N ARG A 8 45.97 -16.01 -9.96
CA ARG A 8 46.50 -14.88 -9.18
C ARG A 8 45.44 -14.20 -8.32
N VAL A 9 44.21 -14.04 -8.82
CA VAL A 9 43.11 -13.47 -8.03
C VAL A 9 42.76 -14.41 -6.87
N LYS A 10 42.75 -15.73 -7.09
CA LYS A 10 42.47 -16.72 -6.05
C LYS A 10 43.54 -16.73 -4.95
N GLU A 11 44.82 -16.68 -5.32
CA GLU A 11 45.95 -16.63 -4.38
C GLU A 11 45.96 -15.32 -3.56
N LEU A 12 45.62 -14.18 -4.18
CA LEU A 12 45.44 -12.90 -3.48
C LEU A 12 44.26 -12.92 -2.50
N VAL A 13 43.15 -13.57 -2.86
CA VAL A 13 41.98 -13.73 -1.99
C VAL A 13 42.31 -14.61 -0.78
N GLU A 14 43.08 -15.69 -0.97
CA GLU A 14 43.49 -16.59 0.10
C GLU A 14 44.53 -15.96 1.05
N THR A 15 45.36 -15.03 0.58
CA THR A 15 46.44 -14.40 1.37
C THR A 15 46.12 -13.03 1.98
N LYS A 16 45.31 -12.20 1.30
CA LYS A 16 44.94 -10.84 1.76
C LYS A 16 43.47 -10.69 2.15
N GLY A 17 42.60 -11.62 1.74
CA GLY A 17 41.15 -11.43 1.81
C GLY A 17 40.63 -10.48 0.71
N LEU A 18 39.30 -10.46 0.53
CA LEU A 18 38.63 -9.50 -0.35
C LEU A 18 38.42 -8.17 0.39
N ASP A 19 38.64 -7.05 -0.31
CA ASP A 19 38.22 -5.74 0.21
C ASP A 19 36.73 -5.75 0.54
N PRO A 20 36.31 -5.10 1.64
CA PRO A 20 34.91 -5.03 2.02
C PRO A 20 34.03 -4.52 0.87
N ILE A 21 32.82 -5.05 0.78
CA ILE A 21 31.79 -4.54 -0.13
C ILE A 21 31.06 -3.35 0.50
N GLU A 22 30.31 -2.59 -0.28
CA GLU A 22 29.35 -1.62 0.27
C GLU A 22 27.94 -2.14 0.05
N VAL A 23 27.09 -2.08 1.08
CA VAL A 23 25.70 -2.53 1.02
C VAL A 23 24.76 -1.53 1.67
N TYR A 24 23.55 -1.42 1.13
CA TYR A 24 22.40 -0.88 1.87
C TYR A 24 21.70 -2.02 2.61
N GLN A 25 21.34 -1.79 3.87
CA GLN A 25 20.46 -2.70 4.62
C GLN A 25 19.06 -2.08 4.75
N VAL A 26 18.03 -2.82 4.34
CA VAL A 26 16.61 -2.45 4.53
C VAL A 26 15.93 -3.61 5.24
N GLY A 27 15.62 -3.44 6.53
CA GLY A 27 15.18 -4.56 7.36
C GLY A 27 16.27 -5.64 7.42
N ASP A 28 15.91 -6.86 7.03
CA ASP A 28 16.84 -8.02 6.99
C ASP A 28 17.48 -8.25 5.61
N ILE A 29 17.24 -7.34 4.67
CA ILE A 29 17.71 -7.45 3.28
C ILE A 29 18.94 -6.57 3.06
N TYR A 30 19.94 -7.12 2.36
CA TYR A 30 21.14 -6.38 1.95
C TYR A 30 21.18 -6.20 0.42
N PHE A 31 21.29 -4.96 -0.03
CA PHE A 31 21.46 -4.57 -1.44
C PHE A 31 22.91 -4.13 -1.68
N VAL A 32 23.60 -4.79 -2.61
CA VAL A 32 25.00 -4.47 -2.92
C VAL A 32 25.09 -3.16 -3.70
N LEU A 33 25.69 -2.14 -3.08
CA LEU A 33 25.99 -0.85 -3.68
C LEU A 33 27.30 -0.91 -4.48
N ASP A 34 28.34 -1.52 -3.91
CA ASP A 34 29.61 -1.80 -4.59
C ASP A 34 30.15 -3.18 -4.20
N GLY A 35 30.79 -3.86 -5.16
CA GLY A 35 31.46 -5.14 -4.90
C GLY A 35 30.70 -6.40 -5.37
N ASN A 36 29.74 -6.28 -6.30
CA ASN A 36 29.01 -7.43 -6.87
C ASN A 36 29.93 -8.55 -7.39
N HIS A 37 31.05 -8.20 -8.01
CA HIS A 37 32.02 -9.20 -8.49
C HIS A 37 32.71 -9.95 -7.33
N ARG A 38 33.03 -9.24 -6.23
CA ARG A 38 33.59 -9.83 -5.01
C ARG A 38 32.58 -10.77 -4.33
N VAL A 39 31.30 -10.40 -4.33
CA VAL A 39 30.21 -11.28 -3.86
C VAL A 39 30.12 -12.55 -4.70
N SER A 40 30.21 -12.44 -6.03
CA SER A 40 30.20 -13.61 -6.93
C SER A 40 31.38 -14.54 -6.68
N ILE A 41 32.60 -13.99 -6.56
CA ILE A 41 33.81 -14.76 -6.24
C ILE A 41 33.68 -15.45 -4.87
N ALA A 42 33.25 -14.72 -3.84
CA ALA A 42 33.05 -15.28 -2.50
C ALA A 42 32.05 -16.45 -2.51
N ARG A 43 30.95 -16.33 -3.27
CA ARG A 43 29.99 -17.42 -3.48
C ARG A 43 30.60 -18.63 -4.18
N GLN A 44 31.38 -18.42 -5.25
CA GLN A 44 32.07 -19.51 -5.97
C GLN A 44 33.09 -20.24 -5.09
N LEU A 45 33.74 -19.52 -4.17
CA LEU A 45 34.67 -20.09 -3.19
C LEU A 45 33.96 -20.74 -1.99
N GLY A 46 32.63 -20.75 -1.95
CA GLY A 46 31.85 -21.35 -0.86
C GLY A 46 31.92 -20.57 0.46
N ALA A 47 32.32 -19.29 0.43
CA ALA A 47 32.38 -18.45 1.61
C ALA A 47 30.96 -18.22 2.18
N LYS A 48 30.79 -18.47 3.49
CA LYS A 48 29.52 -18.23 4.19
C LYS A 48 29.27 -16.76 4.51
N THR A 49 30.32 -15.95 4.56
CA THR A 49 30.30 -14.55 4.98
C THR A 49 31.27 -13.74 4.14
N ILE A 50 30.99 -12.45 3.96
CA ILE A 50 31.86 -11.47 3.32
C ILE A 50 31.86 -10.19 4.16
N GLN A 51 33.02 -9.52 4.25
CA GLN A 51 33.13 -8.24 4.94
C GLN A 51 32.41 -7.13 4.16
N ALA A 52 31.69 -6.25 4.85
CA ALA A 52 30.91 -5.19 4.23
C ALA A 52 30.84 -3.92 5.09
N TYR A 53 30.86 -2.75 4.44
CA TYR A 53 30.38 -1.50 5.00
C TYR A 53 28.86 -1.41 4.78
N VAL A 54 28.11 -1.33 5.88
CA VAL A 54 26.64 -1.37 5.87
C VAL A 54 26.09 0.04 6.07
N LYS A 55 25.29 0.51 5.12
CA LYS A 55 24.47 1.72 5.23
C LYS A 55 23.04 1.29 5.58
N GLU A 56 22.64 1.44 6.83
CA GLU A 56 21.30 1.06 7.28
C GLU A 56 20.25 2.10 6.85
N PHE A 57 19.15 1.63 6.26
CA PHE A 57 17.96 2.41 6.00
C PHE A 57 16.83 1.91 6.91
N GLN A 58 16.39 2.78 7.81
CA GLN A 58 15.28 2.47 8.71
C GLN A 58 13.95 2.70 8.02
N SER A 59 13.36 1.61 7.52
CA SER A 59 11.98 1.61 7.04
C SER A 59 11.01 1.76 8.22
N LYS A 60 9.91 2.49 8.01
CA LYS A 60 8.83 2.58 9.01
C LYS A 60 8.14 1.23 9.24
N VAL A 61 8.20 0.31 8.27
CA VAL A 61 7.65 -1.04 8.40
C VAL A 61 8.75 -2.08 8.23
N GLU A 62 8.55 -3.23 8.85
CA GLU A 62 9.41 -4.40 8.65
C GLU A 62 9.45 -4.77 7.16
N VAL A 63 10.63 -5.07 6.60
CA VAL A 63 10.79 -5.51 5.21
C VAL A 63 11.55 -6.82 5.22
N LYS A 64 10.91 -7.87 4.70
CA LYS A 64 11.44 -9.24 4.64
C LYS A 64 11.85 -9.58 3.22
N SER A 65 12.84 -10.46 3.09
CA SER A 65 13.41 -10.84 1.79
C SER A 65 12.43 -11.50 0.81
N ASP A 66 11.35 -12.07 1.33
CA ASP A 66 10.28 -12.74 0.59
C ASP A 66 9.01 -11.88 0.45
N ASP A 67 9.03 -10.63 0.94
CA ASP A 67 7.91 -9.71 0.77
C ASP A 67 7.72 -9.33 -0.71
N GLU A 68 6.46 -9.28 -1.15
CA GLU A 68 6.12 -8.62 -2.39
C GLU A 68 6.20 -7.08 -2.20
N ILE A 69 6.78 -6.36 -3.17
CA ILE A 69 6.97 -4.90 -3.09
C ILE A 69 5.65 -4.18 -2.81
N LEU A 70 4.55 -4.63 -3.44
CA LEU A 70 3.22 -4.02 -3.24
C LEU A 70 2.72 -4.19 -1.80
N ASP A 71 3.01 -5.30 -1.14
CA ASP A 71 2.64 -5.52 0.26
C ASP A 71 3.46 -4.65 1.22
N VAL A 72 4.72 -4.37 0.89
CA VAL A 72 5.54 -3.39 1.63
C VAL A 72 4.92 -2.00 1.51
N VAL A 73 4.55 -1.59 0.29
CA VAL A 73 3.90 -0.28 0.04
C VAL A 73 2.58 -0.17 0.79
N LEU A 74 1.72 -1.18 0.72
CA LEU A 74 0.44 -1.19 1.44
C LEU A 74 0.63 -1.04 2.96
N ARG A 75 1.63 -1.71 3.53
CA ARG A 75 1.95 -1.59 4.97
C ARG A 75 2.47 -0.20 5.32
N LEU A 76 3.34 0.38 4.49
CA LEU A 76 3.83 1.75 4.68
C LEU A 76 2.68 2.76 4.66
N GLU A 77 1.82 2.71 3.64
CA GLU A 77 0.70 3.63 3.53
C GLU A 77 -0.31 3.46 4.66
N ARG A 78 -0.60 2.21 5.09
CA ARG A 78 -1.44 1.94 6.26
C ARG A 78 -0.83 2.57 7.49
N LYS A 79 0.47 2.38 7.71
CA LYS A 79 1.19 2.93 8.87
C LYS A 79 1.12 4.45 8.88
N ASP A 80 1.34 5.10 7.74
CA ASP A 80 1.22 6.55 7.62
C ASP A 80 -0.19 7.05 7.95
N LEU A 81 -1.24 6.37 7.48
CA LEU A 81 -2.62 6.71 7.85
C LEU A 81 -2.83 6.61 9.38
N MET A 82 -2.42 5.51 10.00
CA MET A 82 -2.63 5.30 11.44
C MET A 82 -1.81 6.28 12.29
N GLU A 83 -0.58 6.57 11.90
CA GLU A 83 0.27 7.54 12.59
C GLU A 83 -0.36 8.94 12.61
N GLU A 84 -0.98 9.35 11.51
CA GLU A 84 -1.56 10.70 11.33
C GLU A 84 -2.97 10.82 11.94
N THR A 85 -3.77 9.77 11.89
CA THR A 85 -5.20 9.83 12.24
C THR A 85 -5.57 9.16 13.56
N LYS A 86 -4.70 8.28 14.08
CA LYS A 86 -4.93 7.44 15.27
C LYS A 86 -6.17 6.56 15.19
N LEU A 87 -6.63 6.23 13.99
CA LEU A 87 -7.86 5.44 13.80
C LEU A 87 -7.79 4.04 14.42
N ASP A 88 -6.61 3.44 14.48
CA ASP A 88 -6.34 2.18 15.18
C ASP A 88 -6.63 2.26 16.69
N GLN A 89 -6.48 3.45 17.29
CA GLN A 89 -6.75 3.71 18.70
C GLN A 89 -8.18 4.20 18.92
N LEU A 90 -8.67 5.06 18.03
CA LEU A 90 -9.99 5.69 18.14
C LEU A 90 -11.11 4.74 17.75
N ARG A 91 -10.88 3.86 16.78
CA ARG A 91 -11.87 2.92 16.21
C ARG A 91 -11.24 1.52 16.02
N PRO A 92 -10.83 0.85 17.11
CA PRO A 92 -10.12 -0.43 17.06
C PRO A 92 -10.93 -1.57 16.42
N ASP A 93 -12.26 -1.46 16.44
CA ASP A 93 -13.17 -2.47 15.89
C ASP A 93 -13.38 -2.36 14.37
N VAL A 94 -12.77 -1.36 13.71
CA VAL A 94 -12.95 -1.09 12.29
C VAL A 94 -11.69 -1.49 11.51
N ASP A 95 -11.81 -2.44 10.59
CA ASP A 95 -10.68 -2.83 9.73
C ASP A 95 -10.63 -2.02 8.43
N PHE A 96 -9.70 -1.06 8.40
CA PHE A 96 -9.39 -0.25 7.21
C PHE A 96 -8.48 -0.96 6.20
N LYS A 97 -8.51 -2.30 6.10
CA LYS A 97 -7.71 -3.02 5.10
C LYS A 97 -8.14 -2.63 3.69
N VAL A 98 -7.17 -2.42 2.80
CA VAL A 98 -7.34 -2.21 1.35
C VAL A 98 -6.44 -3.18 0.60
N THR A 99 -6.75 -3.44 -0.67
CA THR A 99 -6.01 -4.39 -1.51
C THR A 99 -5.21 -3.74 -2.64
N LEU A 100 -5.32 -2.42 -2.79
CA LEU A 100 -4.66 -1.64 -3.83
C LEU A 100 -3.84 -0.50 -3.23
N CYS A 101 -2.63 -0.29 -3.73
CA CYS A 101 -1.78 0.84 -3.36
C CYS A 101 -2.47 2.17 -3.69
N GLY A 102 -2.15 3.22 -2.93
CA GLY A 102 -2.70 4.56 -3.04
C GLY A 102 -4.04 4.75 -2.35
N ARG A 103 -4.75 3.70 -1.96
CA ARG A 103 -6.09 3.80 -1.35
C ARG A 103 -6.07 4.40 0.05
N TYR A 104 -5.02 4.15 0.81
CA TYR A 104 -4.83 4.81 2.11
C TYR A 104 -4.65 6.33 1.97
N LYS A 105 -4.02 6.79 0.88
CA LYS A 105 -3.91 8.22 0.58
C LYS A 105 -5.28 8.83 0.26
N GLU A 106 -6.10 8.14 -0.53
CA GLU A 106 -7.48 8.55 -0.83
C GLU A 106 -8.33 8.68 0.46
N ILE A 107 -8.18 7.74 1.40
CA ILE A 107 -8.81 7.85 2.74
C ILE A 107 -8.37 9.14 3.46
N LYS A 108 -7.07 9.46 3.43
CA LYS A 108 -6.57 10.70 4.04
C LYS A 108 -7.16 11.95 3.37
N GLU A 109 -7.29 11.94 2.05
CA GLU A 109 -7.93 13.03 1.30
C GLU A 109 -9.40 13.20 1.69
N HIS A 110 -10.14 12.10 1.87
CA HIS A 110 -11.52 12.14 2.37
C HIS A 110 -11.62 12.72 3.78
N ILE A 111 -10.74 12.30 4.70
CA ILE A 111 -10.69 12.83 6.07
C ILE A 111 -10.31 14.31 6.07
N ALA A 112 -9.34 14.72 5.24
CA ALA A 112 -8.92 16.11 5.15
C ALA A 112 -10.03 17.02 4.59
N CYS A 113 -10.76 16.54 3.58
CA CYS A 113 -11.92 17.23 3.03
C CYS A 113 -13.01 17.40 4.11
N HIS A 114 -13.34 16.33 4.83
CA HIS A 114 -14.29 16.37 5.94
C HIS A 114 -13.86 17.34 7.05
N ARG A 115 -12.58 17.27 7.45
CA ARG A 115 -11.96 18.17 8.45
C ARG A 115 -12.14 19.64 8.07
N TYR A 116 -11.96 19.97 6.80
CA TYR A 116 -12.11 21.32 6.29
C TYR A 116 -13.56 21.82 6.44
N TYR A 117 -14.54 21.05 5.96
CA TYR A 117 -15.96 21.44 6.08
C TYR A 117 -16.43 21.50 7.54
N MET A 118 -16.03 20.53 8.37
CA MET A 118 -16.30 20.59 9.81
C MET A 118 -15.75 21.86 10.46
N GLY A 119 -14.58 22.33 10.04
CA GLY A 119 -13.98 23.56 10.56
C GLY A 119 -14.78 24.81 10.20
N LEU A 120 -15.32 24.86 8.98
CA LEU A 120 -16.23 25.92 8.55
C LEU A 120 -17.53 25.92 9.35
N GLU A 121 -18.12 24.74 9.57
CA GLU A 121 -19.39 24.61 10.32
C GLU A 121 -19.26 24.98 11.80
N LYS A 122 -18.15 24.58 12.43
CA LYS A 122 -17.90 24.81 13.86
C LYS A 122 -17.17 26.12 14.15
N ASP A 123 -16.80 26.88 13.13
CA ASP A 123 -16.00 28.11 13.19
C ASP A 123 -14.75 27.96 14.06
N ARG A 124 -14.03 26.84 13.88
CA ARG A 124 -12.77 26.56 14.59
C ARG A 124 -11.89 25.57 13.84
N GLU A 125 -10.63 25.53 14.22
CA GLU A 125 -9.76 24.44 13.78
C GLU A 125 -10.20 23.11 14.41
N ILE A 126 -10.24 22.06 13.58
CA ILE A 126 -10.57 20.70 13.98
C ILE A 126 -9.26 19.90 14.06
N PRO A 127 -8.94 19.19 15.16
CA PRO A 127 -7.83 18.24 15.20
C PRO A 127 -8.01 17.11 14.20
N MET A 128 -6.91 16.52 13.71
CA MET A 128 -6.97 15.44 12.72
C MET A 128 -7.73 14.22 13.27
N GLU A 129 -7.49 13.88 14.54
CA GLU A 129 -8.10 12.78 15.25
C GLU A 129 -9.62 12.96 15.40
N GLU A 130 -10.08 14.18 15.67
CA GLU A 130 -11.51 14.51 15.76
C GLU A 130 -12.19 14.33 14.39
N ALA A 131 -11.56 14.85 13.34
CA ALA A 131 -12.10 14.72 11.98
C ALA A 131 -12.09 13.26 11.50
N ALA A 132 -11.01 12.51 11.78
CA ALA A 132 -10.92 11.10 11.40
C ALA A 132 -12.01 10.26 12.08
N ALA A 133 -12.19 10.41 13.40
CA ALA A 133 -13.25 9.71 14.13
C ALA A 133 -14.65 10.09 13.63
N SER A 134 -14.89 11.39 13.40
CA SER A 134 -16.15 11.90 12.85
C SER A 134 -16.41 11.36 11.44
N TRP A 135 -15.40 11.31 10.57
CA TRP A 135 -15.51 10.77 9.22
C TRP A 135 -15.89 9.28 9.25
N VAL A 136 -15.26 8.52 10.15
CA VAL A 136 -15.57 7.09 10.29
C VAL A 136 -17.04 6.87 10.64
N ASP A 137 -17.53 7.60 11.64
CA ASP A 137 -18.89 7.40 12.16
C ASP A 137 -19.97 7.88 11.19
N ASN A 138 -19.73 9.01 10.50
CA ASN A 138 -20.77 9.70 9.75
C ASN A 138 -20.73 9.41 8.24
N TYR A 139 -19.63 8.88 7.70
CA TYR A 139 -19.49 8.62 6.27
C TYR A 139 -19.02 7.20 5.96
N TYR A 140 -17.93 6.75 6.58
CA TYR A 140 -17.36 5.43 6.29
C TYR A 140 -18.32 4.31 6.71
N LEU A 141 -18.72 4.25 7.98
CA LEU A 141 -19.57 3.18 8.50
C LEU A 141 -20.95 3.14 7.82
N PRO A 142 -21.65 4.28 7.57
CA PRO A 142 -22.88 4.27 6.78
C PRO A 142 -22.71 3.71 5.37
N GLY A 143 -21.62 4.07 4.67
CA GLY A 143 -21.33 3.54 3.34
C GLY A 143 -21.02 2.03 3.36
N VAL A 144 -20.24 1.57 4.34
CA VAL A 144 -19.97 0.14 4.56
C VAL A 144 -21.26 -0.63 4.87
N GLU A 145 -22.16 -0.05 5.68
CA GLU A 145 -23.45 -0.66 5.99
C GLU A 145 -24.34 -0.77 4.74
N ALA A 146 -24.32 0.23 3.85
CA ALA A 146 -25.01 0.15 2.56
C ALA A 146 -24.46 -1.00 1.68
N ILE A 147 -23.14 -1.16 1.63
CA ILE A 147 -22.44 -2.25 0.93
C ILE A 147 -22.86 -3.62 1.48
N ARG A 148 -22.93 -3.76 2.81
CA ARG A 148 -23.37 -4.98 3.49
C ARG A 148 -24.83 -5.30 3.19
N LYS A 149 -25.72 -4.31 3.34
CA LYS A 149 -27.17 -4.46 3.07
C LYS A 149 -27.46 -4.90 1.64
N GLN A 150 -26.73 -4.35 0.68
CA GLN A 150 -26.86 -4.73 -0.74
C GLN A 150 -26.10 -6.02 -1.08
N ASN A 151 -25.37 -6.62 -0.14
CA ASN A 151 -24.51 -7.79 -0.35
C ASN A 151 -23.59 -7.60 -1.58
N VAL A 152 -22.94 -6.44 -1.66
CA VAL A 152 -22.04 -6.12 -2.79
C VAL A 152 -20.77 -6.99 -2.69
N LEU A 153 -20.26 -7.23 -1.49
CA LEU A 153 -19.09 -8.09 -1.22
C LEU A 153 -19.21 -9.48 -1.91
N GLY A 154 -20.41 -10.06 -1.96
CA GLY A 154 -20.64 -11.35 -2.60
C GLY A 154 -20.31 -11.39 -4.10
N ASP A 155 -20.20 -10.22 -4.75
CA ASP A 155 -19.81 -10.06 -6.15
C ASP A 155 -18.32 -9.73 -6.35
N PHE A 156 -17.59 -9.43 -5.26
CA PHE A 156 -16.17 -9.03 -5.27
C PHE A 156 -15.36 -9.77 -4.18
N PRO A 157 -15.11 -11.08 -4.34
CA PRO A 157 -14.50 -11.90 -3.29
C PRO A 157 -13.04 -11.51 -2.96
N ASP A 158 -12.34 -10.85 -3.88
CA ASP A 158 -10.96 -10.41 -3.70
C ASP A 158 -10.86 -8.96 -3.19
N ARG A 159 -11.95 -8.38 -2.68
CA ARG A 159 -12.03 -6.98 -2.23
C ARG A 159 -12.53 -6.88 -0.81
N THR A 160 -12.06 -5.85 -0.12
CA THR A 160 -12.46 -5.52 1.25
C THR A 160 -13.63 -4.54 1.25
N GLU A 161 -14.23 -4.36 2.43
CA GLU A 161 -15.24 -3.32 2.65
C GLU A 161 -14.71 -1.93 2.34
N THR A 162 -13.47 -1.64 2.72
CA THR A 162 -12.83 -0.35 2.44
C THR A 162 -12.60 -0.13 0.95
N ASP A 163 -12.15 -1.16 0.21
CA ASP A 163 -11.99 -1.07 -1.25
C ASP A 163 -13.33 -0.73 -1.92
N LEU A 164 -14.41 -1.41 -1.50
CA LEU A 164 -15.75 -1.18 -2.02
C LEU A 164 -16.32 0.16 -1.60
N TYR A 165 -16.03 0.63 -0.38
CA TYR A 165 -16.43 1.94 0.09
C TYR A 165 -15.82 3.06 -0.75
N LEU A 166 -14.51 3.00 -1.02
CA LEU A 166 -13.84 4.01 -1.85
C LEU A 166 -14.41 4.01 -3.27
N TRP A 167 -14.68 2.83 -3.82
CA TRP A 167 -15.33 2.73 -5.12
C TRP A 167 -16.77 3.25 -5.10
N LEU A 168 -17.53 2.95 -4.06
CA LEU A 168 -18.88 3.48 -3.85
C LEU A 168 -18.87 5.00 -3.85
N LYS A 169 -17.95 5.65 -3.11
CA LYS A 169 -17.87 7.12 -3.06
C LYS A 169 -17.51 7.75 -4.39
N LYS A 170 -16.59 7.13 -5.13
CA LYS A 170 -16.30 7.56 -6.50
C LYS A 170 -17.53 7.43 -7.41
N HIS A 171 -18.22 6.29 -7.35
CA HIS A 171 -19.39 6.01 -8.16
C HIS A 171 -20.58 6.93 -7.81
N GLN A 172 -20.78 7.19 -6.52
CA GLN A 172 -21.77 8.14 -6.02
C GLN A 172 -21.52 9.53 -6.59
N TRP A 173 -20.29 10.04 -6.52
CA TRP A 173 -19.91 11.32 -7.11
C TRP A 173 -20.22 11.37 -8.62
N GLU A 174 -19.88 10.31 -9.38
CA GLU A 174 -20.20 10.21 -10.82
C GLU A 174 -21.72 10.26 -11.08
N LEU A 175 -22.52 9.56 -10.27
CA LEU A 175 -23.99 9.58 -10.38
C LEU A 175 -24.58 10.94 -10.03
N GLU A 176 -24.10 11.58 -8.96
CA GLU A 176 -24.59 12.90 -8.52
C GLU A 176 -24.33 13.96 -9.59
N HIS A 177 -23.17 13.91 -10.25
CA HIS A 177 -22.85 14.80 -11.36
C HIS A 177 -23.71 14.54 -12.60
N ALA A 178 -23.98 13.27 -12.91
CA ALA A 178 -24.79 12.92 -14.07
C ALA A 178 -26.29 13.23 -13.87
N LEU A 179 -26.77 13.15 -12.64
CA LEU A 179 -28.18 13.34 -12.29
C LEU A 179 -28.50 14.74 -11.74
N GLU A 180 -27.48 15.57 -11.52
CA GLU A 180 -27.56 16.90 -10.91
C GLU A 180 -28.34 16.90 -9.57
N ARG A 181 -28.16 15.85 -8.78
CA ARG A 181 -28.83 15.67 -7.47
C ARG A 181 -28.02 14.76 -6.56
N ASP A 182 -28.21 14.92 -5.25
CA ASP A 182 -27.61 14.03 -4.25
C ASP A 182 -28.14 12.60 -4.39
N VAL A 183 -27.24 11.62 -4.21
CA VAL A 183 -27.57 10.19 -4.32
C VAL A 183 -27.25 9.50 -3.00
N PRO A 184 -28.23 8.90 -2.30
CA PRO A 184 -27.96 8.16 -1.07
C PRO A 184 -27.02 6.97 -1.27
N ASP A 185 -26.23 6.64 -0.24
CA ASP A 185 -25.27 5.52 -0.26
C ASP A 185 -25.93 4.17 -0.63
N LEU A 186 -27.17 3.95 -0.19
CA LEU A 186 -27.92 2.73 -0.50
C LEU A 186 -28.24 2.60 -2.00
N ASP A 187 -28.62 3.70 -2.64
CA ASP A 187 -28.96 3.77 -4.06
C ASP A 187 -27.69 3.62 -4.91
N ALA A 188 -26.62 4.31 -4.53
CA ALA A 188 -25.31 4.17 -5.17
C ALA A 188 -24.77 2.75 -5.05
N ALA A 189 -24.94 2.07 -3.90
CA ALA A 189 -24.49 0.69 -3.70
C ALA A 189 -25.32 -0.30 -4.53
N GLN A 190 -26.62 -0.06 -4.64
CA GLN A 190 -27.50 -0.87 -5.49
C GLN A 190 -27.14 -0.74 -6.97
N ASP A 191 -26.91 0.49 -7.45
CA ASP A 191 -26.51 0.74 -8.83
C ASP A 191 -25.11 0.17 -9.14
N LEU A 192 -24.15 0.37 -8.23
CA LEU A 192 -22.82 -0.22 -8.32
C LEU A 192 -22.89 -1.75 -8.51
N LYS A 193 -23.72 -2.42 -7.72
CA LYS A 193 -23.94 -3.87 -7.86
C LYS A 193 -24.56 -4.26 -9.20
N GLN A 194 -25.53 -3.51 -9.69
CA GLN A 194 -26.20 -3.80 -10.96
C GLN A 194 -25.26 -3.61 -12.16
N GLN A 195 -24.49 -2.53 -12.18
CA GLN A 195 -23.58 -2.22 -13.28
C GLN A 195 -22.32 -3.10 -13.27
N PHE A 196 -21.79 -3.42 -12.09
CA PHE A 196 -20.48 -4.07 -11.94
C PHE A 196 -20.52 -5.48 -11.35
N GLY A 197 -21.69 -6.06 -11.09
CA GLY A 197 -21.83 -7.44 -10.62
C GLY A 197 -21.28 -8.49 -11.61
N LYS A 198 -21.24 -9.76 -11.17
CA LYS A 198 -20.53 -10.92 -11.76
C LYS A 198 -20.57 -11.10 -13.29
N ARG A 199 -21.50 -10.47 -14.00
CA ARG A 199 -21.63 -10.54 -15.48
C ARG A 199 -20.72 -9.57 -16.24
N LEU A 200 -20.30 -8.44 -15.65
CA LEU A 200 -19.50 -7.42 -16.36
C LEU A 200 -18.00 -7.41 -15.97
N LEU A 201 -17.63 -7.93 -14.80
CA LEU A 201 -16.23 -8.00 -14.33
C LEU A 201 -15.31 -8.78 -15.26
N ARG A 202 -15.85 -9.77 -16.00
CA ARG A 202 -15.09 -10.51 -17.02
C ARG A 202 -14.61 -9.63 -18.18
N LYS A 203 -15.27 -8.48 -18.43
CA LYS A 203 -14.85 -7.48 -19.43
C LYS A 203 -13.91 -6.43 -18.85
N ILE A 204 -14.12 -6.03 -17.60
CA ILE A 204 -13.32 -4.98 -16.92
C ILE A 204 -11.91 -5.46 -16.56
N LYS A 205 -11.73 -6.76 -16.27
CA LYS A 205 -10.39 -7.36 -16.04
C LYS A 205 -9.44 -7.17 -17.24
N LYS A 206 -9.97 -7.01 -18.46
CA LYS A 206 -9.22 -6.73 -19.70
C LYS A 206 -8.84 -5.25 -19.88
N LEU A 207 -9.55 -4.34 -19.23
CA LEU A 207 -9.32 -2.90 -19.31
C LEU A 207 -8.39 -2.41 -18.19
N TRP A 208 -8.48 -3.03 -17.00
CA TRP A 208 -7.59 -2.73 -15.87
C TRP A 208 -6.13 -3.09 -16.13
N SER A 209 -5.84 -4.11 -16.94
CA SER A 209 -4.46 -4.42 -17.36
C SER A 209 -3.83 -3.36 -18.26
N ARG A 210 -4.59 -2.36 -18.74
CA ARG A 210 -4.10 -1.25 -19.58
C ARG A 210 -3.91 0.06 -18.82
N LEU A 211 -4.52 0.21 -17.64
CA LEU A 211 -4.44 1.43 -16.82
C LEU A 211 -3.39 1.35 -15.70
N VAL A 212 -2.95 0.15 -15.32
CA VAL A 212 -1.84 -0.07 -14.37
C VAL A 212 -0.49 -0.19 -15.10
N GLY A 213 -0.46 0.02 -16.42
CA GLY A 213 0.74 -0.07 -17.26
C GLY A 213 0.99 1.18 -18.10
N GLY A 214 0.82 2.36 -17.51
CA GLY A 214 1.11 3.66 -18.12
C GLY A 214 1.69 4.64 -17.10
#